data_AF-A0A2C8YYQ9-F1
#
_entry.id   AF-A0A2C8YYQ9-F1
#
_cell.length_a   1.000
_cell.length_b   1.000
_cell.length_c   1.000
_cell.angle_alpha   90.00
_cell.angle_beta   90.00
_cell.angle_gamma   90.00
#
_symmetry.space_group_name_H-M   'P 1'
#
loop_
_entity.id
_entity.type
_entity.pdbx_description
1 polymer ?
#
loop_
_entity_poly.entity_id
_entity_poly.type
_entity_poly.pdbx_seq_one_letter_code
_entity_poly.pdbx_strand_id
1 'polypeptide(L)'
;MKRMHKVVLSYLILFSTLSMAESLYDMNGSKIGLHNKTNGPKALVKTEGTVKNEHSSSVVIRSPQDTFFISKGSSEQWLEMEKNMNYSICIQNDDENGFWKGKNFSYEKTGTCVKINSGKYIKSGQLQYVTSLGHMYTLNLLVGMKYIDLSKEKHLLGGYSGSADISPINRSSMVYKLSDPVRFDSIKEILVVDKYKVTECEFIHALWDSIPVQTSENLYDNNNYWIKKKKSMVKNGLCDTHDSAAVRIYLYQALVYANNRSLQDGFKPVYILEETKEKNLSFNAYNDGSFNIVGFRFFPDSADGKKYYHVKIDKDADGYRLPYYDEWTALARGGKGYESLINFWERSTDSLEATKYAWFGQKDPEDKYLKMDEKDGIEGGWLRHSCGEWSQKSRPVGMLKPNAYGLYDIQGLVCENVLMPGKSLFGNEVYSCRGGFLTTSFKDLKIANHCDDYKRFSRTYQGLRLVRQIK
;
A
#
# COMPACT_ATOMS: atom_id res chain seq x y z
N MET A 1 72.28 -36.05 -15.50
CA MET A 1 71.90 -34.62 -15.61
C MET A 1 70.95 -34.48 -16.80
N LYS A 2 69.64 -34.29 -16.57
CA LYS A 2 68.90 -32.99 -16.64
C LYS A 2 69.07 -32.32 -18.01
N ARG A 3 68.03 -31.96 -18.80
CA ARG A 3 66.62 -31.64 -18.51
C ARG A 3 65.84 -31.63 -19.84
N MET A 4 64.76 -32.40 -19.95
CA MET A 4 63.64 -32.12 -20.87
C MET A 4 62.70 -31.13 -20.17
N HIS A 5 62.37 -30.01 -20.82
CA HIS A 5 61.34 -29.09 -20.32
C HIS A 5 59.96 -29.59 -20.74
N LYS A 6 59.18 -30.04 -19.74
CA LYS A 6 57.73 -30.25 -19.86
C LYS A 6 57.06 -28.89 -19.87
N VAL A 7 56.35 -28.58 -20.95
CA VAL A 7 55.33 -27.53 -20.99
C VAL A 7 54.13 -28.04 -20.20
N VAL A 8 53.87 -27.45 -19.05
CA VAL A 8 52.65 -27.68 -18.26
C VAL A 8 51.67 -26.57 -18.63
N LEU A 9 50.58 -26.95 -19.31
CA LEU A 9 49.47 -26.07 -19.63
C LEU A 9 48.59 -25.95 -18.38
N SER A 10 48.77 -24.87 -17.61
CA SER A 10 47.92 -24.54 -16.47
C SER A 10 46.63 -23.86 -16.96
N TYR A 11 45.52 -24.60 -17.00
CA TYR A 11 44.19 -24.00 -17.11
C TYR A 11 43.85 -23.30 -15.78
N LEU A 12 44.06 -21.97 -15.73
CA LEU A 12 43.49 -21.10 -14.71
C LEU A 12 42.05 -20.78 -15.11
N ILE A 13 41.10 -21.53 -14.53
CA ILE A 13 39.69 -21.19 -14.57
C ILE A 13 39.50 -19.96 -13.66
N LEU A 14 39.46 -18.77 -14.24
CA LEU A 14 38.95 -17.57 -13.57
C LEU A 14 37.43 -17.73 -13.40
N PHE A 15 37.00 -18.31 -12.28
CA PHE A 15 35.67 -18.03 -11.76
C PHE A 15 35.68 -16.57 -11.28
N SER A 16 35.27 -15.65 -12.15
CA SER A 16 34.81 -14.34 -11.71
C SER A 16 33.48 -14.57 -10.98
N THR A 17 33.54 -14.84 -9.68
CA THR A 17 32.39 -14.63 -8.82
C THR A 17 32.10 -13.13 -8.83
N LEU A 18 31.20 -12.69 -9.70
CA LEU A 18 30.46 -11.46 -9.45
C LEU A 18 29.73 -11.69 -8.13
N SER A 19 30.36 -11.32 -7.01
CA SER A 19 29.63 -11.15 -5.77
C SER A 19 28.69 -9.96 -6.01
N MET A 20 27.45 -10.23 -6.39
CA MET A 20 26.41 -9.23 -6.33
C MET A 20 26.38 -8.74 -4.89
N ALA A 21 26.79 -7.49 -4.67
CA ALA A 21 26.91 -6.93 -3.34
C ALA A 21 25.51 -6.85 -2.72
N GLU A 22 25.23 -7.76 -1.79
CA GLU A 22 23.98 -7.83 -1.05
C GLU A 22 23.75 -6.50 -0.30
N SER A 23 22.64 -5.85 -0.59
CA SER A 23 22.25 -4.61 0.08
C SER A 23 21.21 -4.89 1.17
N LEU A 24 21.57 -4.56 2.40
CA LEU A 24 20.65 -4.52 3.54
C LEU A 24 20.03 -3.13 3.64
N TYR A 25 18.76 -3.07 4.01
CA TYR A 25 18.00 -1.82 4.15
C TYR A 25 17.30 -1.75 5.51
N ASP A 26 17.07 -0.53 5.96
CA ASP A 26 16.36 -0.17 7.18
C ASP A 26 14.90 0.27 6.89
N MET A 27 14.05 0.34 7.92
CA MET A 27 12.65 0.79 7.79
C MET A 27 12.53 2.25 7.33
N ASN A 28 13.55 3.07 7.56
CA ASN A 28 13.62 4.43 7.01
C ASN A 28 14.13 4.45 5.55
N GLY A 29 14.34 3.28 4.92
CA GLY A 29 14.85 3.13 3.55
C GLY A 29 16.36 3.29 3.38
N SER A 30 17.09 3.63 4.43
CA SER A 30 18.55 3.79 4.33
C SER A 30 19.26 2.46 4.11
N LYS A 31 20.32 2.47 3.29
CA LYS A 31 21.18 1.30 3.06
C LYS A 31 22.09 1.09 4.26
N ILE A 32 22.09 -0.12 4.82
CA ILE A 32 22.94 -0.51 5.94
C ILE A 32 24.24 -1.11 5.38
N GLY A 33 25.37 -0.43 5.61
CA GLY A 33 26.69 -1.02 5.36
C GLY A 33 27.08 -2.04 6.43
N LEU A 34 28.00 -2.96 6.11
CA LEU A 34 28.52 -4.01 7.01
C LEU A 34 29.01 -3.50 8.39
N HIS A 35 29.29 -2.20 8.52
CA HIS A 35 29.84 -1.59 9.73
C HIS A 35 28.91 -0.54 10.39
N ASN A 36 27.72 -0.25 9.84
CA ASN A 36 26.84 0.77 10.41
C ASN A 36 25.93 0.18 11.50
N LYS A 37 25.95 0.79 12.69
CA LYS A 37 24.99 0.47 13.76
C LYS A 37 23.58 0.90 13.34
N THR A 38 22.61 0.08 13.69
CA THR A 38 21.20 0.36 13.46
C THR A 38 20.61 1.23 14.58
N ASN A 39 19.81 2.25 14.22
CA ASN A 39 19.11 3.13 15.18
C ASN A 39 17.87 2.50 15.89
N GLY A 40 17.89 1.20 16.27
CA GLY A 40 16.78 0.57 17.01
C GLY A 40 16.60 -0.94 16.75
N PRO A 41 15.64 -1.61 17.43
CA PRO A 41 15.31 -3.02 17.19
C PRO A 41 14.63 -3.17 15.82
N LYS A 42 15.20 -3.99 14.91
CA LYS A 42 14.83 -3.99 13.47
C LYS A 42 14.69 -5.38 12.87
N ALA A 43 13.74 -5.48 11.94
CA ALA A 43 13.73 -6.48 10.88
C ALA A 43 14.78 -6.11 9.82
N LEU A 44 15.74 -7.00 9.57
CA LEU A 44 16.75 -6.86 8.52
C LEU A 44 16.41 -7.84 7.41
N VAL A 45 16.37 -7.39 6.16
CA VAL A 45 16.03 -8.25 5.02
C VAL A 45 17.05 -8.08 3.91
N LYS A 46 17.57 -9.23 3.47
CA LYS A 46 18.53 -9.41 2.37
C LYS A 46 17.78 -9.33 1.04
N THR A 47 18.23 -8.45 0.15
CA THR A 47 17.71 -8.32 -1.22
C THR A 47 18.72 -8.92 -2.20
N GLU A 48 18.26 -9.74 -3.14
CA GLU A 48 19.07 -10.28 -4.25
C GLU A 48 18.67 -9.52 -5.53
N GLY A 49 19.65 -9.06 -6.30
CA GLY A 49 19.40 -8.30 -7.53
C GLY A 49 18.71 -9.15 -8.59
N THR A 50 17.50 -8.77 -8.99
CA THR A 50 16.75 -9.42 -10.08
C THR A 50 17.28 -8.94 -11.44
N VAL A 51 17.66 -9.88 -12.29
CA VAL A 51 18.03 -9.63 -13.69
C VAL A 51 16.76 -9.36 -14.50
N LYS A 52 16.72 -8.23 -15.21
CA LYS A 52 15.64 -7.85 -16.15
C LYS A 52 15.66 -8.78 -17.37
N ASN A 53 14.53 -9.40 -17.69
CA ASN A 53 14.31 -10.08 -18.97
C ASN A 53 13.09 -9.50 -19.69
N GLU A 54 13.19 -9.47 -21.01
CA GLU A 54 12.31 -8.78 -21.95
C GLU A 54 10.89 -9.37 -22.05
N HIS A 55 9.98 -8.51 -22.51
CA HIS A 55 8.52 -8.67 -22.58
C HIS A 55 8.02 -10.06 -23.02
N SER A 56 7.48 -10.80 -22.04
CA SER A 56 6.59 -11.94 -22.21
C SER A 56 5.15 -11.52 -21.92
N SER A 57 4.18 -12.05 -22.68
CA SER A 57 2.75 -11.82 -22.41
C SER A 57 2.34 -12.51 -21.11
N SER A 58 2.23 -11.73 -20.02
CA SER A 58 1.83 -12.22 -18.70
C SER A 58 0.36 -12.63 -18.68
N VAL A 59 0.05 -13.82 -18.16
CA VAL A 59 -1.32 -14.29 -17.95
C VAL A 59 -1.71 -14.15 -16.47
N VAL A 60 -2.86 -13.53 -16.20
CA VAL A 60 -3.42 -13.42 -14.85
C VAL A 60 -4.51 -14.48 -14.70
N ILE A 61 -4.38 -15.35 -13.70
CA ILE A 61 -5.38 -16.39 -13.42
C ILE A 61 -6.18 -15.97 -12.19
N ARG A 62 -7.50 -15.87 -12.37
CA ARG A 62 -8.46 -15.57 -11.31
C ARG A 62 -9.34 -16.80 -11.13
N SER A 63 -9.34 -17.40 -9.95
CA SER A 63 -10.24 -18.51 -9.65
C SER A 63 -10.86 -18.33 -8.27
N PRO A 64 -12.19 -18.50 -8.11
CA PRO A 64 -12.80 -18.72 -6.80
C PRO A 64 -12.53 -20.14 -6.28
N GLN A 65 -11.79 -20.97 -7.03
CA GLN A 65 -11.45 -22.34 -6.66
C GLN A 65 -10.11 -22.37 -5.94
N ASP A 66 -10.01 -23.28 -4.97
CA ASP A 66 -8.77 -23.55 -4.23
C ASP A 66 -7.72 -24.29 -5.07
N THR A 67 -8.00 -24.55 -6.35
CA THR A 67 -7.08 -25.25 -7.26
C THR A 67 -6.83 -24.45 -8.54
N PHE A 68 -5.56 -24.20 -8.84
CA PHE A 68 -5.09 -23.56 -10.06
C PHE A 68 -4.44 -24.57 -10.99
N PHE A 69 -4.83 -24.54 -12.25
CA PHE A 69 -4.21 -25.35 -13.30
C PHE A 69 -3.41 -24.45 -14.24
N ILE A 70 -2.09 -24.66 -14.24
CA ILE A 70 -1.13 -23.86 -14.97
C ILE A 70 -0.89 -24.51 -16.33
N SER A 71 -1.19 -23.79 -17.40
CA SER A 71 -0.87 -24.20 -18.76
C SER A 71 0.54 -23.72 -19.16
N LYS A 72 1.24 -24.51 -19.98
CA LYS A 72 2.62 -24.25 -20.45
C LYS A 72 2.74 -23.09 -21.46
N GLY A 73 1.66 -22.34 -21.70
CA GLY A 73 1.60 -21.32 -22.77
C GLY A 73 2.32 -20.00 -22.46
N SER A 74 2.59 -19.70 -21.19
CA SER A 74 3.29 -18.48 -20.77
C SER A 74 4.39 -18.81 -19.75
N SER A 75 5.56 -18.19 -19.91
CA SER A 75 6.69 -18.35 -19.01
C SER A 75 6.48 -17.65 -17.65
N GLU A 76 5.55 -16.70 -17.59
CA GLU A 76 5.22 -15.94 -16.38
C GLU A 76 3.71 -15.78 -16.20
N GLN A 77 3.23 -16.10 -14.99
CA GLN A 77 1.82 -15.96 -14.61
C GLN A 77 1.68 -15.29 -13.25
N TRP A 78 0.53 -14.64 -13.04
CA TRP A 78 0.18 -13.97 -11.78
C TRP A 78 -1.05 -14.64 -11.19
N LEU A 79 -0.92 -15.14 -9.96
CA LEU A 79 -1.97 -15.82 -9.20
C LEU A 79 -2.44 -14.91 -8.06
N GLU A 80 -3.68 -14.45 -8.14
CA GLU A 80 -4.33 -13.66 -7.08
C GLU A 80 -4.99 -14.60 -6.06
N MET A 81 -4.59 -14.48 -4.79
CA MET A 81 -4.98 -15.39 -3.71
C MET A 81 -5.54 -14.58 -2.53
N GLU A 82 -6.33 -15.21 -1.68
CA GLU A 82 -6.84 -14.65 -0.43
C GLU A 82 -5.98 -15.11 0.75
N LYS A 83 -5.94 -14.34 1.85
CA LYS A 83 -5.23 -14.74 3.08
C LYS A 83 -5.91 -15.94 3.76
N ASN A 84 -5.15 -16.64 4.62
CA ASN A 84 -5.64 -17.73 5.48
C ASN A 84 -6.32 -18.89 4.73
N MET A 85 -5.95 -19.12 3.48
CA MET A 85 -6.53 -20.15 2.63
C MET A 85 -5.47 -21.15 2.17
N ASN A 86 -5.93 -22.38 1.91
CA ASN A 86 -5.10 -23.43 1.31
C ASN A 86 -5.40 -23.50 -0.18
N TYR A 87 -4.36 -23.53 -0.99
CA TYR A 87 -4.46 -23.61 -2.44
C TYR A 87 -3.66 -24.79 -2.96
N SER A 88 -4.12 -25.40 -4.04
CA SER A 88 -3.42 -26.40 -4.83
C SER A 88 -3.05 -25.78 -6.17
N ILE A 89 -1.78 -25.86 -6.57
CA ILE A 89 -1.30 -25.38 -7.87
C ILE A 89 -0.76 -26.58 -8.63
N CYS A 90 -1.35 -26.88 -9.78
CA CYS A 90 -1.05 -28.06 -10.59
C CYS A 90 -0.61 -27.65 -11.99
N ILE A 91 0.35 -28.36 -12.58
CA ILE A 91 0.70 -28.20 -14.00
C ILE A 91 -0.23 -29.06 -14.85
N GLN A 92 -0.79 -28.49 -15.92
CA GLN A 92 -1.57 -29.25 -16.90
C GLN A 92 -0.63 -30.06 -17.80
N ASN A 93 -0.99 -31.34 -18.03
CA ASN A 93 -0.36 -32.24 -18.98
C ASN A 93 1.16 -32.40 -18.79
N ASP A 94 1.57 -32.99 -17.66
CA ASP A 94 3.00 -33.17 -17.37
C ASP A 94 3.51 -34.60 -17.55
N ASP A 95 4.74 -34.64 -18.09
CA ASP A 95 5.73 -35.65 -17.76
C ASP A 95 6.01 -35.56 -16.25
N GLU A 96 5.92 -36.67 -15.51
CA GLU A 96 5.98 -36.75 -14.04
C GLU A 96 7.30 -36.27 -13.40
N ASN A 97 8.25 -35.75 -14.19
CA ASN A 97 9.65 -35.60 -13.84
C ASN A 97 10.12 -34.16 -13.56
N GLY A 98 9.24 -33.15 -13.54
CA GLY A 98 9.63 -31.80 -13.14
C GLY A 98 9.65 -31.56 -11.63
N PHE A 99 10.18 -30.40 -11.23
CA PHE A 99 10.31 -30.04 -9.82
C PHE A 99 10.02 -28.57 -9.53
N TRP A 100 9.57 -28.31 -8.31
CA TRP A 100 9.15 -27.01 -7.83
C TRP A 100 10.25 -26.34 -7.01
N LYS A 101 10.43 -25.04 -7.18
CA LYS A 101 11.27 -24.16 -6.35
C LYS A 101 10.44 -22.98 -5.87
N GLY A 102 10.39 -22.70 -4.58
CA GLY A 102 9.65 -21.55 -4.04
C GLY A 102 10.53 -20.59 -3.26
N LYS A 103 10.24 -19.30 -3.36
CA LYS A 103 10.77 -18.23 -2.52
C LYS A 103 9.59 -17.61 -1.75
N ASN A 104 9.76 -17.39 -0.45
CA ASN A 104 8.77 -16.74 0.45
C ASN A 104 7.46 -17.52 0.73
N PHE A 105 7.33 -18.75 0.22
CA PHE A 105 6.19 -19.65 0.49
C PHE A 105 6.67 -21.05 0.85
N SER A 106 6.13 -21.59 1.95
CA SER A 106 6.18 -23.02 2.24
C SER A 106 5.13 -23.73 1.41
N TYR A 107 5.51 -24.87 0.83
CA TYR A 107 4.60 -25.69 0.04
C TYR A 107 4.89 -27.17 0.23
N GLU A 108 3.86 -28.00 0.04
CA GLU A 108 3.96 -29.45 0.08
C GLU A 108 3.71 -30.00 -1.32
N LYS A 109 4.62 -30.83 -1.82
CA LYS A 109 4.46 -31.47 -3.14
C LYS A 109 3.50 -32.65 -3.02
N THR A 110 2.56 -32.77 -3.96
CA THR A 110 1.69 -33.93 -4.12
C THR A 110 1.53 -34.23 -5.61
N GLY A 111 2.32 -35.16 -6.14
CA GLY A 111 2.37 -35.46 -7.57
C GLY A 111 2.86 -34.26 -8.40
N THR A 112 2.09 -33.88 -9.42
CA THR A 112 2.34 -32.69 -10.27
C THR A 112 1.83 -31.39 -9.64
N CYS A 113 1.23 -31.47 -8.45
CA CYS A 113 0.69 -30.32 -7.74
C CYS A 113 1.56 -29.93 -6.54
N VAL A 114 1.42 -28.68 -6.11
CA VAL A 114 1.85 -28.23 -4.79
C VAL A 114 0.66 -27.68 -4.00
N LYS A 115 0.64 -27.95 -2.70
CA LYS A 115 -0.28 -27.34 -1.75
C LYS A 115 0.43 -26.20 -1.03
N ILE A 116 -0.23 -25.04 -0.96
CA ILE A 116 0.31 -23.82 -0.37
C ILE A 116 -0.72 -23.24 0.59
N ASN A 117 -0.28 -22.90 1.79
CA ASN A 117 -1.04 -22.01 2.66
C ASN A 117 -0.65 -20.56 2.34
N SER A 118 -1.63 -19.73 1.99
CA SER A 118 -1.38 -18.32 1.63
C SER A 118 -0.83 -17.49 2.80
N GLY A 119 -0.99 -17.99 4.03
CA GLY A 119 -0.45 -17.40 5.25
C GLY A 119 -1.35 -16.33 5.83
N LYS A 120 -0.88 -15.78 6.95
CA LYS A 120 -1.65 -14.89 7.84
C LYS A 120 -1.66 -13.42 7.40
N TYR A 121 -0.79 -13.06 6.47
CA TYR A 121 -0.52 -11.68 6.09
C TYR A 121 -0.61 -11.53 4.58
N ILE A 122 -0.97 -10.33 4.13
CA ILE A 122 -0.78 -9.92 2.73
C ILE A 122 0.71 -10.12 2.41
N LYS A 123 1.04 -10.66 1.24
CA LYS A 123 2.44 -10.77 0.78
C LYS A 123 2.47 -11.20 -0.67
N SER A 124 3.61 -10.97 -1.31
CA SER A 124 3.92 -11.55 -2.60
C SER A 124 5.17 -12.41 -2.56
N GLY A 125 5.33 -13.24 -3.59
CA GLY A 125 6.49 -14.08 -3.76
C GLY A 125 6.37 -14.90 -5.03
N GLN A 126 7.30 -15.84 -5.19
CA GLN A 126 7.44 -16.56 -6.44
C GLN A 126 7.55 -18.05 -6.20
N LEU A 127 6.89 -18.79 -7.08
CA LEU A 127 7.01 -20.22 -7.22
C LEU A 127 7.41 -20.53 -8.65
N GLN A 128 8.44 -21.35 -8.83
CA GLN A 128 8.94 -21.76 -10.12
C GLN A 128 8.72 -23.25 -10.30
N TYR A 129 8.29 -23.63 -11.50
CA TYR A 129 8.28 -25.01 -11.95
C TYR A 129 9.35 -25.20 -13.01
N VAL A 130 10.24 -26.18 -12.82
CA VAL A 130 11.31 -26.52 -13.76
C VAL A 130 11.05 -27.90 -14.32
N THR A 131 10.90 -27.98 -15.64
CA THR A 131 10.71 -29.25 -16.35
C THR A 131 12.00 -30.05 -16.44
N SER A 132 11.89 -31.34 -16.76
CA SER A 132 13.04 -32.21 -17.03
C SER A 132 13.95 -31.70 -18.17
N LEU A 133 13.37 -30.97 -19.13
CA LEU A 133 14.09 -30.32 -20.24
C LEU A 133 14.72 -28.97 -19.85
N GLY A 134 14.56 -28.53 -18.60
CA GLY A 134 15.12 -27.29 -18.08
C GLY A 134 14.28 -26.03 -18.35
N HIS A 135 13.12 -26.14 -19.00
CA HIS A 135 12.20 -25.00 -19.13
C HIS A 135 11.65 -24.60 -17.77
N MET A 136 11.71 -23.30 -17.49
CA MET A 136 11.27 -22.71 -16.23
C MET A 136 10.00 -21.89 -16.44
N TYR A 137 9.00 -22.14 -15.59
CA TYR A 137 7.75 -21.40 -15.52
C TYR A 137 7.69 -20.68 -14.18
N THR A 138 7.53 -19.36 -14.20
CA THR A 138 7.47 -18.51 -13.01
C THR A 138 6.02 -18.16 -12.70
N LEU A 139 5.62 -18.41 -11.46
CA LEU A 139 4.32 -18.07 -10.90
C LEU A 139 4.53 -17.02 -9.82
N ASN A 140 4.08 -15.80 -10.07
CA ASN A 140 4.04 -14.73 -9.09
C ASN A 140 2.76 -14.87 -8.26
N LEU A 141 2.92 -15.10 -6.96
CA LEU A 141 1.82 -15.28 -6.03
C LEU A 141 1.51 -13.93 -5.36
N LEU A 142 0.25 -13.51 -5.40
CA LEU A 142 -0.25 -12.26 -4.85
C LEU A 142 -1.33 -12.55 -3.80
N VAL A 143 -0.96 -12.61 -2.52
CA VAL A 143 -1.90 -12.86 -1.41
C VAL A 143 -2.51 -11.54 -0.94
N GLY A 144 -3.83 -11.40 -1.05
CA GLY A 144 -4.57 -10.19 -0.66
C GLY A 144 -4.39 -9.00 -1.61
N MET A 145 -3.95 -9.25 -2.85
CA MET A 145 -3.61 -8.21 -3.82
C MET A 145 -4.18 -8.49 -5.22
N LYS A 146 -4.20 -7.46 -6.06
CA LYS A 146 -4.66 -7.48 -7.46
C LYS A 146 -3.55 -7.06 -8.41
N TYR A 147 -3.43 -7.79 -9.52
CA TYR A 147 -2.62 -7.36 -10.65
C TYR A 147 -3.47 -6.48 -11.58
N ILE A 148 -3.03 -5.24 -11.79
CA ILE A 148 -3.75 -4.24 -12.56
C ILE A 148 -2.79 -3.60 -13.57
N ASP A 149 -3.07 -3.81 -14.84
CA ASP A 149 -2.31 -3.23 -15.94
C ASP A 149 -3.01 -1.97 -16.44
N LEU A 150 -2.54 -0.80 -15.99
CA LEU A 150 -3.08 0.48 -16.42
C LEU A 150 -2.52 0.90 -17.79
N SER A 151 -1.43 0.28 -18.26
CA SER A 151 -0.74 0.66 -19.51
C SER A 151 -1.53 0.38 -20.78
N LYS A 152 -2.53 -0.51 -20.71
CA LYS A 152 -3.29 -0.98 -21.87
C LYS A 152 -4.24 0.05 -22.47
N GLU A 153 -4.60 1.09 -21.73
CA GLU A 153 -5.59 2.08 -22.19
C GLU A 153 -5.43 3.46 -21.57
N LYS A 154 -6.15 4.43 -22.15
CA LYS A 154 -6.33 5.74 -21.53
C LYS A 154 -7.38 5.63 -20.43
N HIS A 155 -7.15 6.34 -19.33
CA HIS A 155 -8.01 6.40 -18.17
C HIS A 155 -8.69 7.77 -18.10
N LEU A 156 -9.96 7.77 -17.69
CA LEU A 156 -10.62 9.00 -17.31
C LEU A 156 -10.07 9.44 -15.95
N LEU A 157 -9.48 10.61 -15.87
CA LEU A 157 -8.91 11.20 -14.65
C LEU A 157 -9.61 12.51 -14.33
N GLY A 158 -9.28 13.08 -13.16
CA GLY A 158 -9.98 14.23 -12.59
C GLY A 158 -11.40 13.92 -12.20
N GLY A 159 -12.23 14.95 -12.03
CA GLY A 159 -13.63 14.73 -11.73
C GLY A 159 -14.54 15.93 -11.94
N TYR A 160 -15.83 15.66 -12.01
CA TYR A 160 -16.84 16.69 -12.25
C TYR A 160 -17.13 17.45 -10.94
N SER A 161 -16.35 18.48 -10.65
CA SER A 161 -16.80 19.51 -9.74
C SER A 161 -17.75 20.43 -10.51
N GLY A 162 -19.07 20.31 -10.29
CA GLY A 162 -19.96 21.45 -10.54
C GLY A 162 -19.37 22.67 -9.82
N SER A 163 -19.46 23.86 -10.44
CA SER A 163 -18.91 25.18 -10.04
C SER A 163 -18.08 25.19 -8.76
N ALA A 164 -16.87 25.76 -8.82
CA ALA A 164 -15.95 25.97 -7.69
C ALA A 164 -16.59 26.77 -6.53
N ASP A 165 -17.54 26.15 -5.86
CA ASP A 165 -18.24 26.63 -4.69
C ASP A 165 -17.55 25.93 -3.54
N ILE A 166 -16.79 26.72 -2.79
CA ILE A 166 -16.47 26.44 -1.39
C ILE A 166 -17.82 26.36 -0.67
N SER A 167 -18.48 25.22 -0.79
CA SER A 167 -19.69 24.95 -0.06
C SER A 167 -19.22 24.36 1.26
N PRO A 168 -19.33 25.10 2.39
CA PRO A 168 -19.20 24.46 3.69
C PRO A 168 -20.14 23.26 3.71
N ILE A 169 -19.61 22.05 3.95
CA ILE A 169 -20.44 20.87 4.18
C ILE A 169 -20.99 21.05 5.60
N ASN A 170 -22.06 21.84 5.72
CA ASN A 170 -22.43 22.50 6.97
C ASN A 170 -21.28 23.35 7.55
N ARG A 171 -21.53 24.18 8.56
CA ARG A 171 -20.55 25.13 9.13
C ARG A 171 -19.30 24.47 9.78
N SER A 172 -19.08 23.17 9.56
CA SER A 172 -18.31 22.28 10.41
C SER A 172 -17.42 21.28 9.64
N SER A 173 -17.05 21.50 8.37
CA SER A 173 -15.86 20.90 7.74
C SER A 173 -15.50 21.60 6.40
N MET A 174 -14.22 21.82 6.12
CA MET A 174 -13.75 22.38 4.84
C MET A 174 -13.31 21.27 3.88
N VAL A 175 -14.19 20.87 2.96
CA VAL A 175 -13.81 20.13 1.75
C VAL A 175 -13.61 21.15 0.63
N TYR A 176 -12.39 21.25 0.10
CA TYR A 176 -12.11 22.15 -1.00
C TYR A 176 -12.62 21.54 -2.31
N LYS A 177 -13.41 22.30 -3.07
CA LYS A 177 -13.75 21.97 -4.47
C LYS A 177 -12.76 22.68 -5.38
N LEU A 178 -11.54 22.16 -5.45
CA LEU A 178 -10.57 22.59 -6.45
C LEU A 178 -10.72 21.68 -7.67
N SER A 179 -10.85 22.27 -8.85
CA SER A 179 -11.14 21.51 -10.07
C SER A 179 -9.86 20.87 -10.61
N ASP A 180 -9.73 19.56 -10.41
CA ASP A 180 -9.01 18.72 -11.36
C ASP A 180 -9.99 18.39 -12.50
N PRO A 181 -9.91 19.09 -13.65
CA PRO A 181 -10.86 18.91 -14.73
C PRO A 181 -10.79 17.49 -15.27
N VAL A 182 -11.95 17.00 -15.68
CA VAL A 182 -12.06 15.69 -16.31
C VAL A 182 -11.21 15.63 -17.58
N ARG A 183 -10.33 14.63 -17.66
CA ARG A 183 -9.39 14.45 -18.77
C ARG A 183 -9.14 12.96 -19.04
N PHE A 184 -8.67 12.63 -20.24
CA PHE A 184 -8.26 11.27 -20.59
C PHE A 184 -6.76 11.20 -20.79
N ASP A 185 -6.07 10.49 -19.89
CA ASP A 185 -4.60 10.35 -19.94
C ASP A 185 -4.17 8.89 -19.87
N SER A 186 -2.97 8.61 -20.38
CA SER A 186 -2.34 7.29 -20.28
C SER A 186 -1.52 7.19 -19.01
N ILE A 187 -1.76 6.13 -18.24
CA ILE A 187 -0.94 5.71 -17.11
C ILE A 187 -0.17 4.48 -17.60
N LYS A 188 1.15 4.53 -17.67
CA LYS A 188 2.00 3.49 -18.30
C LYS A 188 2.46 2.41 -17.31
N GLU A 189 1.85 2.37 -16.14
CA GLU A 189 2.25 1.55 -15.02
C GLU A 189 1.44 0.24 -14.98
N ILE A 190 2.14 -0.83 -14.62
CA ILE A 190 1.54 -2.09 -14.18
C ILE A 190 1.69 -2.14 -12.66
N LEU A 191 0.59 -2.31 -11.95
CA LEU A 191 0.54 -2.23 -10.49
C LEU A 191 0.10 -3.56 -9.88
N VAL A 192 0.73 -3.91 -8.77
CA VAL A 192 0.16 -4.78 -7.76
C VAL A 192 -0.48 -3.88 -6.70
N VAL A 193 -1.77 -4.09 -6.42
CA VAL A 193 -2.57 -3.23 -5.55
C VAL A 193 -3.19 -4.06 -4.44
N ASP A 194 -3.09 -3.61 -3.19
CA ASP A 194 -3.80 -4.26 -2.09
C ASP A 194 -5.31 -4.33 -2.42
N LYS A 195 -5.90 -5.51 -2.26
CA LYS A 195 -7.31 -5.77 -2.60
C LYS A 195 -8.26 -5.01 -1.66
N TYR A 196 -7.86 -4.89 -0.40
CA TYR A 196 -8.57 -4.19 0.67
C TYR A 196 -7.75 -3.00 1.19
N LYS A 197 -8.36 -2.14 2.00
CA LYS A 197 -7.60 -1.21 2.83
C LYS A 197 -6.79 -2.00 3.86
N VAL A 198 -5.63 -1.47 4.24
CA VAL A 198 -4.81 -2.06 5.31
C VAL A 198 -5.63 -2.16 6.60
N THR A 199 -5.61 -3.32 7.23
CA THR A 199 -6.39 -3.56 8.46
C THR A 199 -5.64 -3.17 9.73
N GLU A 200 -6.36 -2.99 10.84
CA GLU A 200 -5.79 -2.72 12.16
C GLU A 200 -4.77 -3.80 12.56
N CYS A 201 -5.12 -5.09 12.36
CA CYS A 201 -4.25 -6.22 12.65
C CYS A 201 -2.97 -6.19 11.81
N GLU A 202 -3.08 -5.98 10.50
CA GLU A 202 -1.93 -5.94 9.59
C GLU A 202 -0.98 -4.80 9.95
N PHE A 203 -1.53 -3.63 10.24
CA PHE A 203 -0.76 -2.46 10.63
C PHE A 203 0.00 -2.69 11.94
N ILE A 204 -0.69 -3.23 12.95
CA ILE A 204 -0.08 -3.55 14.25
C ILE A 204 1.01 -4.62 14.11
N HIS A 205 0.77 -5.67 13.34
CA HIS A 205 1.78 -6.73 13.18
C HIS A 205 3.00 -6.24 12.42
N ALA A 206 2.83 -5.46 11.36
CA ALA A 206 3.97 -4.89 10.64
C ALA A 206 4.79 -3.95 11.53
N LEU A 207 4.12 -3.09 12.31
CA LEU A 207 4.79 -2.10 13.17
C LEU A 207 4.92 -2.54 14.62
N TRP A 208 4.84 -3.85 14.91
CA TRP A 208 4.70 -4.36 16.28
C TRP A 208 5.78 -3.81 17.21
N ASP A 209 7.04 -3.86 16.78
CA ASP A 209 8.18 -3.43 17.58
C ASP A 209 8.34 -1.89 17.60
N SER A 210 7.69 -1.18 16.68
CA SER A 210 7.63 0.29 16.64
C SER A 210 6.52 0.88 17.52
N ILE A 211 5.51 0.10 17.90
CA ILE A 211 4.42 0.56 18.77
C ILE A 211 4.81 0.30 20.24
N PRO A 212 4.78 1.31 21.13
CA PRO A 212 5.09 1.16 22.55
C PRO A 212 4.24 0.10 23.26
N VAL A 213 4.74 -0.40 24.39
CA VAL A 213 4.04 -1.40 25.20
C VAL A 213 3.12 -0.75 26.23
N GLN A 214 3.44 0.46 26.70
CA GLN A 214 2.70 1.13 27.76
C GLN A 214 2.08 2.44 27.28
N THR A 215 0.83 2.66 27.68
CA THR A 215 0.11 3.92 27.48
C THR A 215 0.67 4.99 28.43
N SER A 216 0.52 6.26 28.07
CA SER A 216 0.87 7.37 28.96
C SER A 216 -0.03 8.56 28.65
N GLU A 217 -0.42 9.32 29.68
CA GLU A 217 -1.20 10.55 29.54
C GLU A 217 -0.44 11.63 28.75
N ASN A 218 0.90 11.55 28.73
CA ASN A 218 1.75 12.45 27.96
C ASN A 218 1.83 12.09 26.47
N LEU A 219 1.27 10.95 26.05
CA LEU A 219 1.18 10.57 24.64
C LEU A 219 -0.11 11.10 24.02
N TYR A 220 -0.03 11.47 22.75
CA TYR A 220 -1.21 11.79 21.95
C TYR A 220 -2.22 10.64 21.99
N ASP A 221 -3.52 10.96 22.04
CA ASP A 221 -4.63 10.01 22.05
C ASP A 221 -4.50 8.92 20.98
N ASN A 222 -4.01 9.29 19.79
CA ASN A 222 -3.76 8.34 18.71
C ASN A 222 -2.73 7.25 19.07
N ASN A 223 -1.63 7.63 19.73
CA ASN A 223 -0.61 6.68 20.15
C ASN A 223 -1.20 5.71 21.19
N ASN A 224 -1.95 6.24 22.15
CA ASN A 224 -2.64 5.42 23.14
C ASN A 224 -3.67 4.46 22.51
N TYR A 225 -4.36 4.86 21.45
CA TYR A 225 -5.26 3.98 20.69
C TYR A 225 -4.51 2.77 20.12
N TRP A 226 -3.39 2.98 19.41
CA TRP A 226 -2.61 1.89 18.83
C TRP A 226 -1.96 0.98 19.88
N ILE A 227 -1.50 1.55 21.00
CA ILE A 227 -0.96 0.77 22.13
C ILE A 227 -2.03 -0.13 22.73
N LYS A 228 -3.25 0.39 22.94
CA LYS A 228 -4.38 -0.40 23.45
C LYS A 228 -4.75 -1.54 22.50
N LYS A 229 -4.80 -1.28 21.19
CA LYS A 229 -5.07 -2.30 20.18
C LYS A 229 -3.98 -3.38 20.15
N LYS A 230 -2.70 -2.99 20.23
CA LYS A 230 -1.59 -3.94 20.34
C LYS A 230 -1.72 -4.84 21.58
N LYS A 231 -2.11 -4.28 22.74
CA LYS A 231 -2.30 -5.06 23.98
C LYS A 231 -3.42 -6.11 23.87
N SER A 232 -4.43 -5.86 23.04
CA SER A 232 -5.50 -6.84 22.78
C SER A 232 -5.13 -7.91 21.75
N MET A 233 -3.93 -7.86 21.17
CA MET A 233 -3.48 -8.80 20.14
C MET A 233 -2.32 -9.66 20.65
N VAL A 234 -2.17 -10.84 20.06
CA VAL A 234 -1.04 -11.75 20.32
C VAL A 234 -0.01 -11.55 19.21
N LYS A 235 1.28 -11.36 19.56
CA LYS A 235 2.36 -11.23 18.57
C LYS A 235 2.35 -12.45 17.64
N ASN A 236 2.44 -12.23 16.34
CA ASN A 236 2.34 -13.27 15.29
C ASN A 236 1.00 -14.03 15.23
N GLY A 237 -0.06 -13.43 15.79
CA GLY A 237 -1.44 -13.88 15.66
C GLY A 237 -1.95 -13.92 14.22
N LEU A 238 -3.11 -14.55 14.04
CA LEU A 238 -3.83 -14.57 12.77
C LEU A 238 -4.54 -13.23 12.57
N CYS A 239 -4.38 -12.62 11.40
CA CYS A 239 -5.22 -11.50 10.99
C CYS A 239 -6.37 -12.04 10.16
N ASP A 240 -7.60 -11.74 10.58
CA ASP A 240 -8.79 -12.00 9.78
C ASP A 240 -8.64 -11.32 8.41
N THR A 241 -9.15 -11.97 7.37
CA THR A 241 -9.21 -11.41 6.03
C THR A 241 -10.06 -10.14 6.01
N HIS A 242 -11.17 -10.15 6.75
CA HIS A 242 -12.13 -9.06 6.87
C HIS A 242 -12.00 -8.34 8.23
N ASP A 243 -10.78 -8.15 8.71
CA ASP A 243 -10.54 -7.30 9.89
C ASP A 243 -10.92 -5.83 9.61
N SER A 244 -11.06 -5.04 10.66
CA SER A 244 -11.38 -3.61 10.59
C SER A 244 -10.30 -2.83 9.84
N ALA A 245 -10.67 -1.95 8.91
CA ALA A 245 -9.69 -1.07 8.26
C ALA A 245 -8.98 -0.18 9.30
N ALA A 246 -7.68 0.04 9.13
CA ALA A 246 -6.92 0.94 9.98
C ALA A 246 -7.27 2.40 9.68
N VAL A 247 -7.59 3.19 10.72
CA VAL A 247 -8.22 4.51 10.54
C VAL A 247 -7.43 5.69 11.07
N ARG A 248 -6.43 5.48 11.91
CA ARG A 248 -5.70 6.56 12.60
C ARG A 248 -4.22 6.61 12.25
N ILE A 249 -3.93 6.63 10.97
CA ILE A 249 -2.57 6.53 10.44
C ILE A 249 -2.14 7.91 9.93
N TYR A 250 -1.08 8.44 10.54
CA TYR A 250 -0.40 9.63 10.03
C TYR A 250 0.48 9.28 8.84
N LEU A 251 0.74 10.24 7.95
CA LEU A 251 1.54 10.01 6.74
C LEU A 251 2.90 9.36 7.06
N TYR A 252 3.64 9.85 8.06
CA TYR A 252 4.91 9.24 8.48
C TYR A 252 4.76 7.73 8.76
N GLN A 253 3.72 7.35 9.47
CA GLN A 253 3.46 5.95 9.83
C GLN A 253 3.08 5.13 8.59
N ALA A 254 2.33 5.71 7.65
CA ALA A 254 2.00 5.08 6.37
C ALA A 254 3.26 4.81 5.51
N LEU A 255 4.19 5.77 5.43
CA LEU A 255 5.45 5.58 4.70
C LEU A 255 6.34 4.51 5.33
N VAL A 256 6.45 4.51 6.67
CA VAL A 256 7.20 3.48 7.41
C VAL A 256 6.55 2.10 7.26
N TYR A 257 5.21 2.02 7.30
CA TYR A 257 4.48 0.78 7.03
C TYR A 257 4.79 0.25 5.63
N ALA A 258 4.75 1.09 4.60
CA ALA A 258 5.06 0.69 3.22
C ALA A 258 6.50 0.16 3.07
N ASN A 259 7.48 0.82 3.69
CA ASN A 259 8.86 0.34 3.72
C ASN A 259 8.98 -1.01 4.43
N ASN A 260 8.34 -1.17 5.59
CA ASN A 260 8.39 -2.42 6.34
C ASN A 260 7.71 -3.58 5.56
N ARG A 261 6.59 -3.31 4.89
CA ARG A 261 5.97 -4.26 3.96
C ARG A 261 6.89 -4.64 2.81
N SER A 262 7.66 -3.69 2.29
CA SER A 262 8.65 -3.95 1.24
C SER A 262 9.74 -4.90 1.73
N LEU A 263 10.29 -4.61 2.92
CA LEU A 263 11.31 -5.45 3.53
C LEU A 263 10.78 -6.87 3.79
N GLN A 264 9.59 -7.01 4.37
CA GLN A 264 9.00 -8.33 4.67
C GLN A 264 8.92 -9.26 3.45
N ASP A 265 8.68 -8.69 2.27
CA ASP A 265 8.56 -9.45 1.02
C ASP A 265 9.88 -9.54 0.23
N GLY A 266 10.97 -8.93 0.71
CA GLY A 266 12.27 -8.97 0.04
C GLY A 266 12.53 -7.88 -0.98
N PHE A 267 11.75 -6.80 -0.96
CA PHE A 267 11.87 -5.68 -1.91
C PHE A 267 12.68 -4.50 -1.36
N LYS A 268 13.21 -3.70 -2.26
CA LYS A 268 13.88 -2.44 -1.93
C LYS A 268 12.83 -1.40 -1.52
N PRO A 269 12.97 -0.74 -0.34
CA PRO A 269 12.04 0.31 0.08
C PRO A 269 12.01 1.51 -0.87
N VAL A 270 10.83 2.10 -1.06
CA VAL A 270 10.63 3.27 -1.94
C VAL A 270 11.00 4.58 -1.26
N TYR A 271 10.71 4.71 0.04
CA TYR A 271 10.91 5.96 0.76
C TYR A 271 12.20 5.96 1.54
N ILE A 272 13.00 7.02 1.40
CA ILE A 272 14.17 7.28 2.23
C ILE A 272 13.83 8.47 3.14
N LEU A 273 13.81 8.24 4.46
CA LEU A 273 13.43 9.24 5.47
C LEU A 273 14.67 9.73 6.23
N GLU A 274 15.01 11.00 6.04
CA GLU A 274 16.14 11.67 6.68
C GLU A 274 15.63 12.75 7.64
N GLU A 275 16.13 12.79 8.87
CA GLU A 275 15.73 13.82 9.84
C GLU A 275 16.22 15.21 9.37
N THR A 276 15.36 16.22 9.49
CA THR A 276 15.66 17.60 9.07
C THR A 276 15.11 18.62 10.06
N LYS A 277 15.72 19.82 10.06
CA LYS A 277 15.21 21.00 10.77
C LYS A 277 14.26 21.84 9.90
N GLU A 278 14.17 21.54 8.61
CA GLU A 278 13.36 22.29 7.65
C GLU A 278 11.87 21.99 7.82
N LYS A 279 11.08 23.06 7.96
CA LYS A 279 9.64 22.97 8.23
C LYS A 279 8.77 23.14 6.99
N ASN A 280 9.38 23.24 5.80
CA ASN A 280 8.63 23.46 4.56
C ASN A 280 8.00 22.16 4.09
N LEU A 281 6.70 21.99 4.30
CA LEU A 281 5.96 20.75 4.05
C LEU A 281 5.41 20.64 2.61
N SER A 282 5.93 21.43 1.67
CA SER A 282 5.46 21.46 0.28
C SER A 282 6.47 20.84 -0.70
N PHE A 283 5.98 20.15 -1.74
CA PHE A 283 6.82 19.72 -2.88
C PHE A 283 7.49 20.89 -3.60
N ASN A 284 6.87 22.07 -3.61
CA ASN A 284 7.44 23.25 -4.28
C ASN A 284 8.76 23.73 -3.63
N ALA A 285 9.10 23.17 -2.46
CA ALA A 285 10.39 23.40 -1.82
C ALA A 285 11.55 22.72 -2.58
N TYR A 286 11.29 21.63 -3.32
CA TYR A 286 12.34 20.78 -3.89
C TYR A 286 12.04 20.39 -5.34
N ASN A 287 13.02 20.59 -6.22
CA ASN A 287 12.89 20.33 -7.67
C ASN A 287 13.00 18.84 -8.05
N ASP A 288 13.44 17.98 -7.13
CA ASP A 288 13.65 16.55 -7.36
C ASP A 288 12.43 15.68 -7.02
N GLY A 289 11.35 16.29 -6.54
CA GLY A 289 10.15 15.59 -6.09
C GLY A 289 10.26 14.99 -4.69
N SER A 290 11.28 15.40 -3.91
CA SER A 290 11.32 15.16 -2.47
C SER A 290 10.43 16.17 -1.72
N PHE A 291 10.16 15.89 -0.45
CA PHE A 291 9.28 16.72 0.38
C PHE A 291 9.53 16.52 1.86
N ASN A 292 9.16 17.49 2.71
CA ASN A 292 9.20 17.29 4.15
C ASN A 292 7.85 16.89 4.72
N ILE A 293 7.89 16.10 5.79
CA ILE A 293 6.73 15.70 6.59
C ILE A 293 7.00 15.90 8.08
N VAL A 294 5.92 15.98 8.86
CA VAL A 294 6.01 15.91 10.32
C VAL A 294 6.16 14.46 10.77
N GLY A 295 7.17 14.17 11.59
CA GLY A 295 7.47 12.83 12.09
C GLY A 295 6.62 12.43 13.28
N PHE A 296 5.33 12.15 13.07
CA PHE A 296 4.44 11.59 14.10
C PHE A 296 4.78 10.12 14.40
N ARG A 297 5.89 9.91 15.11
CA ARG A 297 6.35 8.61 15.59
C ARG A 297 5.51 8.12 16.78
N PHE A 298 5.47 6.81 16.97
CA PHE A 298 4.88 6.23 18.18
C PHE A 298 5.71 6.47 19.43
N PHE A 299 7.04 6.57 19.28
CA PHE A 299 7.97 7.03 20.31
C PHE A 299 8.30 8.50 20.08
N PRO A 300 7.58 9.45 20.71
CA PRO A 300 8.01 10.84 20.72
C PRO A 300 9.20 10.97 21.67
N ASP A 301 10.35 11.44 21.16
CA ASP A 301 11.43 11.88 22.03
C ASP A 301 10.96 13.14 22.76
N SER A 302 10.72 13.04 24.06
CA SER A 302 10.20 14.13 24.90
C SER A 302 11.14 15.34 25.00
N ALA A 303 12.38 15.23 24.50
CA ALA A 303 13.41 16.25 24.62
C ALA A 303 13.55 17.19 23.40
N ASP A 304 13.12 16.81 22.19
CA ASP A 304 13.57 17.48 20.94
C ASP A 304 12.47 18.25 20.16
N GLY A 305 11.23 18.31 20.67
CA GLY A 305 10.12 18.92 19.94
C GLY A 305 9.71 18.14 18.68
N LYS A 306 8.89 18.76 17.81
CA LYS A 306 8.42 18.11 16.57
C LYS A 306 9.59 17.89 15.60
N LYS A 307 9.98 16.64 15.37
CA LYS A 307 10.97 16.26 14.35
C LYS A 307 10.32 16.29 12.96
N TYR A 308 11.04 16.81 11.98
CA TYR A 308 10.66 16.81 10.58
C TYR A 308 11.51 15.80 9.82
N TYR A 309 10.95 15.22 8.77
CA TYR A 309 11.65 14.26 7.92
C TYR A 309 11.60 14.75 6.49
N HIS A 310 12.76 14.84 5.87
CA HIS A 310 12.91 14.98 4.44
C HIS A 310 12.77 13.59 3.81
N VAL A 311 11.79 13.45 2.92
CA VAL A 311 11.43 12.20 2.27
C VAL A 311 11.90 12.25 0.82
N LYS A 312 12.81 11.35 0.48
CA LYS A 312 13.23 11.11 -0.91
C LYS A 312 12.53 9.87 -1.45
N ILE A 313 12.10 9.92 -2.71
CA ILE A 313 11.47 8.80 -3.41
C ILE A 313 12.52 8.14 -4.31
N ASP A 314 12.85 6.89 -4.02
CA ASP A 314 13.69 6.06 -4.87
C ASP A 314 12.85 5.49 -6.02
N LYS A 315 12.91 6.14 -7.18
CA LYS A 315 12.16 5.72 -8.37
C LYS A 315 12.63 4.36 -8.91
N ASP A 316 13.82 3.91 -8.53
CA ASP A 316 14.40 2.63 -8.94
C ASP A 316 14.05 1.48 -7.98
N ALA A 317 13.49 1.77 -6.80
CA ALA A 317 12.95 0.76 -5.88
C ALA A 317 11.76 -0.01 -6.47
N ASP A 318 11.62 -1.27 -6.06
CA ASP A 318 10.59 -2.21 -6.48
C ASP A 318 9.61 -2.57 -5.35
N GLY A 319 9.71 -1.88 -4.20
CA GLY A 319 8.87 -2.05 -3.03
C GLY A 319 7.52 -1.36 -3.10
N TYR A 320 6.75 -1.53 -2.03
CA TYR A 320 5.44 -0.93 -1.85
C TYR A 320 5.52 0.56 -1.54
N ARG A 321 4.50 1.28 -1.99
CA ARG A 321 4.30 2.71 -1.76
C ARG A 321 2.82 3.03 -1.68
N LEU A 322 2.52 4.28 -1.34
CA LEU A 322 1.18 4.83 -1.50
C LEU A 322 0.91 5.06 -2.99
N PRO A 323 -0.34 4.95 -3.44
CA PRO A 323 -0.69 5.31 -4.80
C PRO A 323 -0.46 6.80 -5.03
N TYR A 324 -0.04 7.15 -6.24
CA TYR A 324 -0.12 8.52 -6.71
C TYR A 324 -1.57 8.88 -7.03
N TYR A 325 -1.87 10.17 -7.03
CA TYR A 325 -3.20 10.70 -7.26
C TYR A 325 -3.91 10.16 -8.52
N ASP A 326 -3.21 10.13 -9.65
CA ASP A 326 -3.79 9.64 -10.91
C ASP A 326 -3.97 8.13 -10.92
N GLU A 327 -3.04 7.39 -10.32
CA GLU A 327 -3.20 5.94 -10.10
C GLU A 327 -4.43 5.67 -9.25
N TRP A 328 -4.57 6.35 -8.11
CA TRP A 328 -5.73 6.19 -7.22
C TRP A 328 -7.03 6.52 -7.94
N THR A 329 -7.05 7.58 -8.75
CA THR A 329 -8.25 8.00 -9.50
C THR A 329 -8.64 6.96 -10.56
N ALA A 330 -7.67 6.41 -11.29
CA ALA A 330 -7.92 5.32 -12.24
C ALA A 330 -8.43 4.05 -11.53
N LEU A 331 -7.79 3.68 -10.42
CA LEU A 331 -8.20 2.54 -9.59
C LEU A 331 -9.62 2.72 -9.04
N ALA A 332 -9.98 3.93 -8.60
CA ALA A 332 -11.31 4.27 -8.10
C ALA A 332 -12.41 4.19 -9.17
N ARG A 333 -12.08 4.53 -10.42
CA ARG A 333 -13.03 4.44 -11.54
C ARG A 333 -13.21 3.02 -12.08
N GLY A 334 -12.28 2.10 -11.79
CA GLY A 334 -12.49 0.67 -11.97
C GLY A 334 -12.34 0.14 -13.41
N GLY A 335 -11.84 0.92 -14.38
CA GLY A 335 -11.55 0.46 -15.75
C GLY A 335 -12.73 0.44 -16.73
N LYS A 336 -12.49 -0.02 -17.97
CA LYS A 336 -13.53 -0.11 -19.03
C LYS A 336 -14.75 -0.95 -18.63
N GLY A 337 -15.94 -0.52 -19.05
CA GLY A 337 -17.23 -1.16 -18.75
C GLY A 337 -17.95 -0.61 -17.51
N TYR A 338 -17.34 0.36 -16.83
CA TYR A 338 -17.84 0.96 -15.58
C TYR A 338 -18.23 2.45 -15.73
N GLU A 339 -18.69 2.85 -16.93
CA GLU A 339 -19.28 4.19 -17.16
C GLU A 339 -20.47 4.48 -16.21
N SER A 340 -21.14 3.42 -15.74
CA SER A 340 -22.18 3.49 -14.71
C SER A 340 -21.66 3.99 -13.36
N LEU A 341 -20.39 3.75 -12.98
CA LEU A 341 -19.82 4.30 -11.74
C LEU A 341 -19.39 5.76 -11.87
N ILE A 342 -19.05 6.23 -13.08
CA ILE A 342 -18.88 7.66 -13.36
C ILE A 342 -20.21 8.37 -13.10
N ASN A 343 -21.31 7.79 -13.59
CA ASN A 343 -22.63 8.28 -13.24
C ASN A 343 -22.87 8.14 -11.73
N PHE A 344 -22.47 7.03 -11.11
CA PHE A 344 -22.73 6.77 -9.69
C PHE A 344 -22.04 7.74 -8.71
N TRP A 345 -20.72 7.87 -8.76
CA TRP A 345 -19.95 8.68 -7.81
C TRP A 345 -19.93 10.18 -8.13
N GLU A 346 -20.27 10.57 -9.37
CA GLU A 346 -20.15 11.97 -9.78
C GLU A 346 -21.49 12.63 -10.13
N ARG A 347 -22.45 11.85 -10.65
CA ARG A 347 -23.71 12.37 -11.24
C ARG A 347 -25.00 11.81 -10.61
N SER A 348 -24.93 10.72 -9.85
CA SER A 348 -26.09 10.02 -9.32
C SER A 348 -26.54 10.68 -8.03
N THR A 349 -27.85 10.71 -7.85
CA THR A 349 -28.51 11.09 -6.61
C THR A 349 -29.07 9.88 -5.86
N ASP A 350 -29.00 8.68 -6.46
CA ASP A 350 -29.50 7.45 -5.84
C ASP A 350 -28.46 6.87 -4.87
N SER A 351 -28.67 7.08 -3.58
CA SER A 351 -27.80 6.52 -2.54
C SER A 351 -27.98 5.02 -2.34
N LEU A 352 -29.03 4.38 -2.86
CA LEU A 352 -29.31 2.96 -2.61
C LEU A 352 -28.36 2.03 -3.37
N GLU A 353 -27.99 2.39 -4.61
CA GLU A 353 -26.96 1.63 -5.32
C GLU A 353 -25.58 1.82 -4.67
N ALA A 354 -25.33 2.98 -4.05
CA ALA A 354 -24.08 3.31 -3.35
C ALA A 354 -23.74 2.34 -2.22
N THR A 355 -24.76 1.99 -1.43
CA THR A 355 -24.59 1.17 -0.22
C THR A 355 -24.16 -0.25 -0.56
N LYS A 356 -24.29 -0.67 -1.83
CA LYS A 356 -23.76 -1.95 -2.31
C LYS A 356 -22.25 -1.95 -2.46
N TYR A 357 -21.60 -0.77 -2.55
CA TYR A 357 -20.16 -0.64 -2.84
C TYR A 357 -19.38 0.13 -1.77
N ALA A 358 -20.05 1.02 -1.01
CA ALA A 358 -19.38 1.88 -0.05
C ALA A 358 -20.12 2.01 1.28
N TRP A 359 -19.31 2.19 2.34
CA TRP A 359 -19.76 2.54 3.67
C TRP A 359 -19.73 4.07 3.84
N PHE A 360 -20.89 4.72 3.99
CA PHE A 360 -20.99 6.17 4.13
C PHE A 360 -22.23 6.56 4.92
N GLY A 361 -22.31 7.82 5.36
CA GLY A 361 -23.45 8.39 6.07
C GLY A 361 -23.76 7.75 7.43
N GLN A 362 -22.90 6.86 7.92
CA GLN A 362 -23.10 6.19 9.20
C GLN A 362 -22.33 6.94 10.28
N LYS A 363 -23.04 7.32 11.34
CA LYS A 363 -22.45 7.95 12.53
C LYS A 363 -22.53 6.99 13.70
N ASP A 364 -21.48 6.92 14.50
CA ASP A 364 -21.51 6.17 15.75
C ASP A 364 -22.20 7.02 16.83
N PRO A 365 -23.31 6.56 17.45
CA PRO A 365 -23.99 7.30 18.53
C PRO A 365 -23.08 7.63 19.72
N GLU A 366 -22.01 6.86 19.91
CA GLU A 366 -21.02 7.07 20.96
C GLU A 366 -19.91 8.05 20.56
N ASP A 367 -19.88 8.51 19.30
CA ASP A 367 -18.83 9.41 18.84
C ASP A 367 -18.92 10.76 19.59
N LYS A 368 -17.76 11.19 20.10
CA LYS A 368 -17.61 12.47 20.78
C LYS A 368 -17.95 13.63 19.84
N TYR A 369 -17.79 13.46 18.53
CA TYR A 369 -18.20 14.41 17.49
C TYR A 369 -19.62 14.92 17.72
N LEU A 370 -20.58 14.03 18.03
CA LEU A 370 -21.99 14.40 18.22
C LEU A 370 -22.21 15.29 19.45
N LYS A 371 -21.22 15.34 20.35
CA LYS A 371 -21.25 16.07 21.62
C LYS A 371 -20.32 17.28 21.61
N MET A 372 -19.59 17.52 20.53
CA MET A 372 -18.67 18.65 20.41
C MET A 372 -19.44 19.97 20.26
N ASP A 373 -18.99 21.00 20.96
CA ASP A 373 -19.52 22.36 20.83
C ASP A 373 -18.82 23.11 19.71
N GLU A 374 -19.55 23.45 18.65
CA GLU A 374 -19.06 24.30 17.56
C GLU A 374 -18.58 25.69 18.02
N LYS A 375 -19.08 26.16 19.17
CA LYS A 375 -18.70 27.45 19.77
C LYS A 375 -17.41 27.34 20.59
N ASP A 376 -17.02 26.15 21.03
CA ASP A 376 -15.74 25.95 21.68
C ASP A 376 -14.60 26.15 20.66
N GLY A 377 -13.56 26.88 21.07
CA GLY A 377 -12.47 27.24 20.17
C GLY A 377 -11.66 26.03 19.68
N ILE A 378 -11.54 24.99 20.50
CA ILE A 378 -10.75 23.78 20.21
C ILE A 378 -11.59 22.79 19.41
N GLU A 379 -12.79 22.47 19.91
CA GLU A 379 -13.73 21.52 19.32
C GLU A 379 -14.32 22.07 18.02
N GLY A 380 -14.82 23.32 18.03
CA GLY A 380 -15.24 24.01 16.82
C GLY A 380 -14.10 24.22 15.82
N GLY A 381 -12.86 24.34 16.29
CA GLY A 381 -11.67 24.29 15.43
C GLY A 381 -11.40 22.91 14.84
N TRP A 382 -11.74 21.83 15.55
CA TRP A 382 -11.60 20.47 15.03
C TRP A 382 -12.70 20.19 14.00
N LEU A 383 -13.94 20.53 14.32
CA LEU A 383 -15.09 20.35 13.42
C LEU A 383 -14.75 21.01 12.07
N ARG A 384 -14.43 22.31 12.08
CA ARG A 384 -14.13 23.06 10.85
C ARG A 384 -12.97 22.54 9.99
N HIS A 385 -11.97 21.88 10.56
CA HIS A 385 -10.69 21.63 9.88
C HIS A 385 -10.27 20.16 9.79
N SER A 386 -11.06 19.24 10.34
CA SER A 386 -10.76 17.82 10.30
C SER A 386 -11.47 17.11 9.15
N CYS A 387 -10.92 15.97 8.81
CA CYS A 387 -11.43 15.02 7.84
C CYS A 387 -11.74 13.73 8.60
N GLY A 388 -12.98 13.24 8.51
CA GLY A 388 -13.44 12.08 9.29
C GLY A 388 -13.79 12.45 10.73
N GLU A 389 -14.09 11.47 11.60
CA GLU A 389 -14.49 11.70 12.99
C GLU A 389 -13.33 11.56 13.99
N TRP A 390 -13.36 12.31 15.11
CA TRP A 390 -12.30 12.25 16.15
C TRP A 390 -12.13 10.85 16.72
N SER A 391 -13.25 10.17 16.96
CA SER A 391 -13.27 8.84 17.54
C SER A 391 -13.57 7.75 16.53
N GLN A 392 -13.45 8.05 15.22
CA GLN A 392 -13.94 7.19 14.15
C GLN A 392 -13.57 5.72 14.39
N LYS A 393 -14.60 4.89 14.51
CA LYS A 393 -14.46 3.43 14.47
C LYS A 393 -14.53 2.99 13.00
N SER A 394 -13.83 1.93 12.67
CA SER A 394 -13.90 1.30 11.36
C SER A 394 -14.95 0.20 11.29
N ARG A 395 -15.02 -0.46 10.13
CA ARG A 395 -15.74 -1.71 9.89
C ARG A 395 -14.82 -2.71 9.18
N PRO A 396 -15.17 -4.01 9.23
CA PRO A 396 -14.58 -5.05 8.38
C PRO A 396 -14.42 -4.61 6.92
N VAL A 397 -13.23 -4.81 6.36
CA VAL A 397 -12.98 -4.57 4.93
C VAL A 397 -13.64 -5.65 4.06
N GLY A 398 -13.90 -5.35 2.79
CA GLY A 398 -14.30 -6.36 1.81
C GLY A 398 -15.72 -6.90 1.94
N MET A 399 -16.56 -6.25 2.75
CA MET A 399 -17.93 -6.71 3.03
C MET A 399 -18.95 -6.28 1.97
N LEU A 400 -18.61 -5.28 1.15
CA LEU A 400 -19.45 -4.76 0.08
C LEU A 400 -18.94 -5.23 -1.29
N LYS A 401 -19.61 -4.85 -2.38
CA LYS A 401 -19.17 -5.22 -3.74
C LYS A 401 -17.88 -4.50 -4.13
N PRO A 402 -16.98 -5.17 -4.86
CA PRO A 402 -15.80 -4.51 -5.44
C PRO A 402 -16.15 -3.73 -6.72
N ASN A 403 -15.21 -2.91 -7.18
CA ASN A 403 -15.21 -2.39 -8.55
C ASN A 403 -14.72 -3.44 -9.58
N ALA A 404 -14.63 -3.09 -10.87
CA ALA A 404 -14.22 -4.03 -11.93
C ALA A 404 -12.78 -4.54 -11.80
N TYR A 405 -11.91 -3.83 -11.09
CA TYR A 405 -10.57 -4.32 -10.76
C TYR A 405 -10.57 -5.32 -9.60
N GLY A 406 -11.73 -5.55 -8.97
CA GLY A 406 -11.84 -6.41 -7.80
C GLY A 406 -11.33 -5.73 -6.52
N LEU A 407 -11.29 -4.40 -6.50
CA LEU A 407 -10.89 -3.61 -5.33
C LEU A 407 -12.12 -3.21 -4.53
N TYR A 408 -12.01 -3.33 -3.21
CA TYR A 408 -13.10 -3.10 -2.26
C TYR A 408 -12.89 -1.81 -1.51
N ASP A 409 -13.98 -1.19 -1.06
CA ASP A 409 -13.98 -0.05 -0.15
C ASP A 409 -13.19 1.16 -0.69
N ILE A 410 -12.95 1.31 -2.00
CA ILE A 410 -12.21 2.49 -2.51
C ILE A 410 -12.93 3.79 -2.10
N GLN A 411 -14.26 3.77 -2.11
CA GLN A 411 -15.10 4.81 -1.54
C GLN A 411 -15.65 4.38 -0.17
N GLY A 412 -15.69 5.33 0.76
CA GLY A 412 -16.25 5.17 2.08
C GLY A 412 -15.30 4.48 3.05
N LEU A 413 -15.84 4.04 4.20
CA LEU A 413 -15.14 3.36 5.28
C LEU A 413 -14.11 4.25 5.99
N VAL A 414 -12.98 4.52 5.34
CA VAL A 414 -11.85 5.32 5.85
C VAL A 414 -11.11 5.91 4.67
N CYS A 415 -10.76 7.18 4.65
CA CYS A 415 -10.05 7.69 3.48
C CYS A 415 -8.64 7.10 3.35
N GLU A 416 -8.12 7.07 2.12
CA GLU A 416 -6.78 6.55 1.82
C GLU A 416 -5.78 7.70 1.69
N ASN A 417 -4.58 7.54 2.28
CA ASN A 417 -3.43 8.39 2.00
C ASN A 417 -3.00 8.22 0.54
N VAL A 418 -2.99 9.30 -0.23
CA VAL A 418 -2.62 9.33 -1.66
C VAL A 418 -1.57 10.41 -1.89
N LEU A 419 -0.46 10.06 -2.55
CA LEU A 419 0.62 11.02 -2.82
C LEU A 419 0.32 11.89 -4.03
N MET A 420 0.70 13.17 -3.93
CA MET A 420 0.67 14.07 -5.08
C MET A 420 1.99 13.96 -5.84
N PRO A 421 1.98 13.69 -7.17
CA PRO A 421 3.21 13.68 -7.94
C PRO A 421 3.67 15.14 -8.18
N GLY A 422 4.59 15.63 -7.35
CA GLY A 422 5.11 17.00 -7.49
C GLY A 422 4.09 18.07 -7.08
N LYS A 423 3.98 19.15 -7.86
CA LYS A 423 3.09 20.28 -7.52
C LYS A 423 1.63 19.82 -7.51
N SER A 424 1.00 19.85 -6.33
CA SER A 424 -0.40 19.45 -6.17
C SER A 424 -1.33 20.33 -7.02
N LEU A 425 -2.33 19.69 -7.64
CA LEU A 425 -3.45 20.34 -8.30
C LEU A 425 -4.33 21.14 -7.32
N PHE A 426 -4.18 20.85 -6.02
CA PHE A 426 -4.95 21.41 -4.92
C PHE A 426 -4.16 22.46 -4.13
N GLY A 427 -2.93 22.78 -4.57
CA GLY A 427 -2.09 23.81 -3.98
C GLY A 427 -0.69 23.31 -3.65
N ASN A 428 -0.35 23.29 -2.36
CA ASN A 428 1.01 23.03 -1.88
C ASN A 428 1.15 21.71 -1.11
N GLU A 429 0.10 20.91 -1.03
CA GLU A 429 0.09 19.64 -0.30
C GLU A 429 0.95 18.56 -0.97
N VAL A 430 1.46 17.64 -0.15
CA VAL A 430 2.30 16.51 -0.61
C VAL A 430 1.53 15.19 -0.71
N TYR A 431 0.34 15.18 -0.13
CA TYR A 431 -0.56 14.04 -0.10
C TYR A 431 -1.96 14.54 0.19
N SER A 432 -2.96 13.73 -0.13
CA SER A 432 -4.36 13.97 0.22
C SER A 432 -4.99 12.70 0.75
N CYS A 433 -6.04 12.90 1.55
CA CYS A 433 -6.99 11.88 1.95
C CYS A 433 -8.08 11.74 0.87
N ARG A 434 -8.25 10.53 0.31
CA ARG A 434 -9.17 10.26 -0.82
C ARG A 434 -10.15 9.13 -0.51
N GLY A 435 -11.30 9.13 -1.20
CA GLY A 435 -12.32 8.09 -1.06
C GLY A 435 -13.33 8.32 0.08
N GLY A 436 -13.11 9.29 0.97
CA GLY A 436 -14.05 9.62 2.05
C GLY A 436 -14.09 8.60 3.18
N PHE A 437 -14.99 8.83 4.12
CA PHE A 437 -15.10 8.12 5.40
C PHE A 437 -16.46 7.46 5.56
N LEU A 438 -16.58 6.58 6.56
CA LEU A 438 -17.84 6.00 7.02
C LEU A 438 -18.94 7.07 7.27
N THR A 439 -18.53 8.27 7.69
CA THR A 439 -19.41 9.34 8.12
C THR A 439 -19.66 10.38 7.03
N THR A 440 -18.92 10.29 5.92
CA THR A 440 -19.08 11.17 4.75
C THR A 440 -20.49 11.01 4.17
N SER A 441 -21.13 12.11 3.80
CA SER A 441 -22.44 12.03 3.15
C SER A 441 -22.31 11.44 1.74
N PHE A 442 -23.37 10.84 1.20
CA PHE A 442 -23.34 10.34 -0.18
C PHE A 442 -22.96 11.44 -1.18
N LYS A 443 -23.50 12.65 -1.01
CA LYS A 443 -23.22 13.81 -1.86
C LYS A 443 -21.73 14.19 -1.88
N ASP A 444 -21.03 13.90 -0.79
CA ASP A 444 -19.62 14.24 -0.60
C ASP A 444 -18.69 13.06 -0.89
N LEU A 445 -19.23 11.89 -1.23
CA LEU A 445 -18.47 10.69 -1.58
C LEU A 445 -18.07 10.68 -3.07
N LYS A 446 -17.63 11.83 -3.58
CA LYS A 446 -17.24 11.99 -4.98
C LYS A 446 -15.77 11.69 -5.18
N ILE A 447 -15.42 11.17 -6.36
CA ILE A 447 -14.02 10.93 -6.75
C ILE A 447 -13.21 12.22 -6.67
N ALA A 448 -13.73 13.34 -7.17
CA ALA A 448 -13.05 14.64 -7.14
C ALA A 448 -12.81 15.18 -5.73
N ASN A 449 -13.63 14.78 -4.76
CA ASN A 449 -13.55 15.35 -3.42
C ASN A 449 -12.23 14.93 -2.76
N HIS A 450 -11.58 15.90 -2.17
CA HIS A 450 -10.34 15.72 -1.43
C HIS A 450 -10.50 16.40 -0.08
N CYS A 451 -9.81 15.86 0.91
CA CYS A 451 -9.76 16.48 2.22
C CYS A 451 -8.31 16.84 2.52
N ASP A 452 -8.04 18.15 2.49
CA ASP A 452 -6.74 18.75 2.78
C ASP A 452 -6.70 19.19 4.25
N ASP A 453 -5.65 18.80 4.97
CA ASP A 453 -5.33 19.31 6.31
C ASP A 453 -4.25 20.39 6.23
N TYR A 454 -4.57 21.49 5.54
CA TYR A 454 -3.69 22.64 5.32
C TYR A 454 -3.11 23.26 6.61
N LYS A 455 -3.65 22.95 7.80
CA LYS A 455 -3.29 23.68 9.03
C LYS A 455 -2.91 22.89 10.27
N ARG A 456 -3.21 21.59 10.44
CA ARG A 456 -2.75 20.83 11.63
C ARG A 456 -2.99 19.32 11.44
N PHE A 457 -2.09 18.68 10.69
CA PHE A 457 -1.88 17.23 10.48
C PHE A 457 -2.09 16.27 11.68
N SER A 458 -2.28 16.80 12.89
CA SER A 458 -2.69 16.11 14.12
C SER A 458 -4.19 15.79 14.22
N ARG A 459 -5.04 16.19 13.26
CA ARG A 459 -6.51 16.10 13.42
C ARG A 459 -7.22 15.22 12.39
N THR A 460 -6.53 14.76 11.34
CA THR A 460 -7.10 13.81 10.36
C THR A 460 -6.64 12.39 10.66
N TYR A 461 -7.59 11.50 10.86
CA TYR A 461 -7.35 10.08 11.02
C TYR A 461 -7.61 9.39 9.68
N GLN A 462 -6.54 8.98 9.02
CA GLN A 462 -6.59 8.41 7.68
C GLN A 462 -6.23 6.92 7.71
N GLY A 463 -6.67 6.20 6.69
CA GLY A 463 -6.25 4.84 6.38
C GLY A 463 -5.30 4.85 5.19
N LEU A 464 -5.05 3.67 4.63
CA LEU A 464 -4.18 3.52 3.47
C LEU A 464 -4.47 2.23 2.72
N ARG A 465 -3.99 2.22 1.48
CA ARG A 465 -3.85 1.08 0.60
C ARG A 465 -2.48 1.18 -0.04
N LEU A 466 -1.75 0.07 -0.19
CA LEU A 466 -0.48 0.09 -0.88
C LEU A 466 -0.60 -0.33 -2.34
N VAL A 467 0.33 0.19 -3.13
CA VAL A 467 0.61 -0.25 -4.50
C VAL A 467 2.09 -0.57 -4.65
N ARG A 468 2.43 -1.42 -5.62
CA ARG A 468 3.80 -1.73 -6.02
C ARG A 468 3.86 -1.76 -7.54
N GLN A 469 4.80 -1.04 -8.13
CA GLN A 469 4.98 -1.03 -9.57
C GLN A 469 5.76 -2.27 -10.02
N ILE A 470 5.25 -2.96 -11.03
CA ILE A 470 5.97 -4.01 -11.75
C ILE A 470 6.87 -3.34 -12.80
N LYS A 471 8.14 -3.72 -12.84
CA LYS A 471 9.19 -3.06 -13.63
C LYS A 471 9.77 -3.95 -14.71
#